data_AF-A0A960QIX7-F1
#
_entry.id   AF-A0A960QIX7-F1
#
_cell.length_a   1.000
_cell.length_b   1.000
_cell.length_c   1.000
_cell.angle_alpha   90.00
_cell.angle_beta   90.00
_cell.angle_gamma   90.00
#
_symmetry.space_group_name_H-M   'P 1'
#
loop_
_entity.id
_entity.type
_entity.pdbx_description
1 polymer ?
#
loop_
_entity_poly.entity_id
_entity_poly.type
_entity_poly.pdbx_seq_one_letter_code
_entity_poly.pdbx_strand_id
1 'polypeptide(L)'
;MRCATDSEISDWLEERSLVKDPYRGGSSPDFYLQFYVPTKHRCLDFFTRDYYLGIIPESESLIHMTDWPLYQPSEMMAVTGIRSSQGDDRLLINAPGHCLTPEEMEIGVALFSLSASFEWNAYLYSPVHRSTLYNWEGEIFDFWTDSETAFTKMKLILERFELPETLEGHSLSQIHGRRK
;
A
#
# COMPACT_ATOMS: atom_id res chain seq x y z
N MET A 1 -0.80 -16.58 -3.90
CA MET A 1 -0.83 -15.19 -4.41
C MET A 1 -0.76 -15.24 -5.93
N ARG A 2 -1.44 -14.35 -6.64
CA ARG A 2 -1.36 -14.23 -8.10
C ARG A 2 -0.63 -12.94 -8.51
N CYS A 3 0.48 -13.05 -9.24
CA CYS A 3 1.10 -11.85 -9.82
C CYS A 3 0.28 -11.33 -11.02
N ALA A 4 0.20 -10.02 -11.17
CA ALA A 4 -0.62 -9.34 -12.16
C ALA A 4 0.23 -8.35 -12.98
N THR A 5 -0.01 -8.34 -14.29
CA THR A 5 0.48 -7.34 -15.24
C THR A 5 -0.23 -6.00 -15.07
N ASP A 6 0.27 -4.93 -15.69
CA ASP A 6 -0.36 -3.60 -15.61
C ASP A 6 -1.80 -3.55 -16.12
N SER A 7 -2.13 -4.34 -17.15
CA SER A 7 -3.50 -4.45 -17.64
C SER A 7 -4.39 -5.15 -16.62
N GLU A 8 -3.93 -6.29 -16.08
CA GLU A 8 -4.69 -7.04 -15.06
C GLU A 8 -4.86 -6.24 -13.75
N ILE A 9 -3.89 -5.40 -13.37
CA ILE A 9 -4.00 -4.45 -12.26
C ILE A 9 -5.11 -3.44 -12.57
N SER A 10 -5.12 -2.88 -13.78
CA SER A 10 -6.10 -1.87 -14.17
C SER A 10 -7.51 -2.47 -14.19
N ASP A 11 -7.66 -3.68 -14.74
CA ASP A 11 -8.93 -4.42 -14.75
C ASP A 11 -9.40 -4.71 -13.31
N TRP A 12 -8.51 -5.19 -12.44
CA TRP A 12 -8.85 -5.51 -11.04
C TRP A 12 -9.35 -4.27 -10.27
N LEU A 13 -8.71 -3.11 -10.49
CA LEU A 13 -9.09 -1.84 -9.87
C LEU A 13 -10.42 -1.30 -10.42
N GLU A 14 -10.63 -1.39 -11.74
CA GLU A 14 -11.87 -0.93 -12.39
C GLU A 14 -13.08 -1.75 -11.91
N GLU A 15 -12.96 -3.08 -11.89
CA GLU A 15 -14.01 -3.99 -11.39
C GLU A 15 -14.45 -3.67 -9.96
N ARG A 16 -13.54 -3.14 -9.15
CA ARG A 16 -13.75 -2.80 -7.72
C ARG A 16 -14.01 -1.32 -7.49
N SER A 17 -14.08 -0.51 -8.56
CA SER A 17 -14.26 0.94 -8.49
C SER A 17 -13.20 1.63 -7.62
N LEU A 18 -11.94 1.18 -7.69
CA LEU A 18 -10.82 1.75 -6.96
C LEU A 18 -10.05 2.75 -7.82
N VAL A 19 -9.55 3.83 -7.21
CA VAL A 19 -8.78 4.86 -7.91
C VAL A 19 -7.33 4.40 -8.02
N LYS A 20 -6.82 4.23 -9.25
CA LYS A 20 -5.44 3.79 -9.51
C LYS A 20 -4.37 4.76 -9.04
N ASP A 21 -4.64 6.06 -9.13
CA ASP A 21 -3.72 7.10 -8.67
C ASP A 21 -4.54 8.20 -7.97
N PRO A 22 -4.69 8.14 -6.64
CA PRO A 22 -5.44 9.14 -5.87
C PRO A 22 -4.91 10.57 -6.02
N TYR A 23 -3.66 10.76 -6.46
CA TYR A 23 -3.07 12.09 -6.65
C TYR A 23 -3.50 12.75 -7.95
N ARG A 24 -3.83 11.97 -8.99
CA ARG A 24 -4.10 12.47 -10.35
C ARG A 24 -5.54 12.21 -10.83
N GLY A 25 -6.39 11.61 -9.99
CA GLY A 25 -7.78 11.27 -10.30
C GLY A 25 -8.78 12.44 -10.18
N GLY A 26 -9.88 12.36 -10.93
CA GLY A 26 -10.97 13.34 -10.91
C GLY A 26 -11.95 13.22 -9.72
N SER A 27 -11.93 12.08 -9.01
CA SER A 27 -12.67 11.86 -7.77
C SER A 27 -11.68 11.51 -6.66
N SER A 28 -11.47 12.43 -5.73
CA SER A 28 -10.64 12.21 -4.55
C SER A 28 -11.43 11.40 -3.52
N PRO A 29 -10.82 10.39 -2.86
CA PRO A 29 -11.44 9.73 -1.72
C PRO A 29 -11.83 10.73 -0.62
N ASP A 30 -12.88 10.41 0.14
CA ASP A 30 -13.45 11.35 1.12
C ASP A 30 -12.47 11.71 2.25
N PHE A 31 -11.59 10.78 2.63
CA PHE A 31 -10.64 10.91 3.72
C PHE A 31 -9.20 10.64 3.27
N TYR A 32 -8.26 11.39 3.85
CA TYR A 32 -6.83 11.31 3.56
C TYR A 32 -5.98 11.53 4.81
N LEU A 33 -4.92 10.74 4.97
CA LEU A 33 -3.86 10.90 5.97
C LEU A 33 -2.48 10.75 5.33
N GLN A 34 -1.53 11.52 5.80
CA GLN A 34 -0.11 11.34 5.49
C GLN A 34 0.69 11.29 6.79
N PHE A 35 1.55 10.30 6.93
CA PHE A 35 2.29 10.04 8.16
C PHE A 35 3.63 9.35 7.89
N TYR A 36 4.55 9.46 8.84
CA TYR A 36 5.87 8.83 8.70
C TYR A 36 5.80 7.32 8.86
N VAL A 37 6.67 6.62 8.14
CA VAL A 37 6.82 5.16 8.25
C VAL A 37 7.36 4.78 9.64
N PRO A 38 6.92 3.64 10.23
CA PRO A 38 7.52 3.15 11.47
C PRO A 38 9.03 2.87 11.33
N THR A 39 9.85 3.62 12.07
CA THR A 39 11.33 3.51 12.02
C THR A 39 11.93 2.57 13.07
N LYS A 40 11.15 2.18 14.09
CA LYS A 40 11.59 1.23 15.12
C LYS A 40 11.68 -0.18 14.52
N HIS A 41 12.73 -0.94 14.86
CA HIS A 41 12.97 -2.30 14.37
C HIS A 41 11.74 -3.22 14.64
N ARG A 42 11.27 -3.95 13.61
CA ARG A 42 10.01 -4.75 13.59
C ARG A 42 8.70 -3.95 13.66
N CYS A 43 8.71 -2.63 13.75
CA CYS A 43 7.43 -1.91 13.81
C CYS A 43 6.71 -1.89 12.46
N LEU A 44 7.43 -2.01 11.34
CA LEU A 44 6.85 -1.98 10.01
C LEU A 44 5.98 -3.21 9.69
N ASP A 45 6.44 -4.42 10.01
CA ASP A 45 5.64 -5.63 9.78
C ASP A 45 4.46 -5.70 10.75
N PHE A 46 4.64 -5.27 12.01
CA PHE A 46 3.52 -5.13 12.94
C PHE A 46 2.51 -4.08 12.47
N PHE A 47 2.94 -2.93 11.98
CA PHE A 47 2.07 -1.89 11.43
C PHE A 47 1.29 -2.43 10.24
N THR A 48 1.97 -3.06 9.28
CA THR A 48 1.34 -3.61 8.08
C THR A 48 0.34 -4.71 8.45
N ARG A 49 0.68 -5.57 9.41
CA ARG A 49 -0.24 -6.61 9.92
C ARG A 49 -1.47 -5.99 10.58
N ASP A 50 -1.29 -4.94 11.37
CA ASP A 50 -2.39 -4.17 11.96
C ASP A 50 -3.29 -3.52 10.92
N TYR A 51 -2.71 -3.00 9.84
CA TYR A 51 -3.46 -2.51 8.70
C TYR A 51 -4.34 -3.61 8.12
N TYR A 52 -3.78 -4.79 7.86
CA TYR A 52 -4.54 -5.93 7.33
C TYR A 52 -5.68 -6.35 8.26
N LEU A 53 -5.41 -6.50 9.55
CA LEU A 53 -6.39 -6.98 10.53
C LEU A 53 -7.44 -5.91 10.90
N GLY A 54 -7.07 -4.64 10.88
CA GLY A 54 -7.92 -3.54 11.35
C GLY A 54 -8.72 -2.87 10.24
N ILE A 55 -8.07 -2.60 9.10
CA ILE A 55 -8.61 -1.79 8.00
C ILE A 55 -9.22 -2.68 6.91
N ILE A 56 -8.55 -3.77 6.53
CA ILE A 56 -8.97 -4.63 5.41
C ILE A 56 -9.19 -6.09 5.83
N PRO A 57 -9.87 -6.37 6.97
CA PRO A 57 -10.00 -7.72 7.50
C PRO A 57 -10.74 -8.63 6.52
N GLU A 58 -10.25 -9.86 6.39
CA GLU A 58 -10.88 -10.91 5.58
C GLU A 58 -11.15 -10.51 4.12
N SER A 59 -10.37 -9.57 3.58
CA SER A 59 -10.54 -9.03 2.23
C SER A 59 -9.40 -9.45 1.30
N GLU A 60 -9.72 -9.55 0.01
CA GLU A 60 -8.68 -9.54 -1.01
C GLU A 60 -7.96 -8.18 -1.04
N SER A 61 -6.70 -8.19 -1.45
CA SER A 61 -5.92 -6.97 -1.65
C SER A 61 -5.05 -7.06 -2.89
N LEU A 62 -4.61 -5.90 -3.36
CA LEU A 62 -3.66 -5.80 -4.45
C LEU A 62 -2.47 -4.94 -4.00
N ILE A 63 -1.26 -5.51 -4.02
CA ILE A 63 -0.03 -4.73 -3.89
C ILE A 63 0.51 -4.45 -5.28
N HIS A 64 0.70 -3.17 -5.63
CA HIS A 64 1.30 -2.72 -6.87
C HIS A 64 2.60 -1.99 -6.57
N MET A 65 3.74 -2.63 -6.84
CA MET A 65 5.03 -1.96 -6.78
C MET A 65 5.17 -1.09 -8.04
N THR A 66 5.40 0.20 -7.89
CA THR A 66 5.38 1.16 -9.01
C THR A 66 6.75 1.72 -9.37
N ASP A 67 7.67 1.74 -8.41
CA ASP A 67 9.03 2.18 -8.65
C ASP A 67 9.98 1.47 -7.67
N TRP A 68 11.20 1.20 -8.12
CA TRP A 68 12.26 0.53 -7.36
C TRP A 68 13.63 0.98 -7.87
N PRO A 69 13.94 2.29 -7.79
CA PRO A 69 15.14 2.85 -8.38
C PRO A 69 16.38 2.30 -7.68
N LEU A 70 17.42 1.98 -8.45
CA LEU A 70 18.75 1.59 -7.93
C LEU A 70 18.74 0.38 -6.96
N TYR A 71 17.76 -0.51 -7.09
CA TYR A 71 17.63 -1.68 -6.22
C TYR A 71 18.90 -2.55 -6.19
N GLN A 72 19.18 -3.13 -5.01
CA GLN A 72 20.24 -4.10 -4.84
C GLN A 72 19.78 -5.50 -5.30
N PRO A 73 20.67 -6.31 -5.90
CA PRO A 73 20.31 -7.67 -6.33
C PRO A 73 19.68 -8.53 -5.22
N SER A 74 20.12 -8.38 -3.96
CA SER A 74 19.56 -9.08 -2.81
C SER A 74 18.10 -8.72 -2.51
N GLU A 75 17.71 -7.47 -2.75
CA GLU A 75 16.34 -6.98 -2.54
C GLU A 75 15.39 -7.61 -3.56
N MET A 76 15.80 -7.59 -4.83
CA MET A 76 15.07 -8.25 -5.91
C MET A 76 15.00 -9.76 -5.71
N MET A 77 16.07 -10.40 -5.19
CA MET A 77 16.06 -11.82 -4.84
C MET A 77 15.02 -12.14 -3.76
N ALA A 78 14.83 -11.27 -2.75
CA ALA A 78 13.83 -11.49 -1.72
C ALA A 78 12.41 -11.51 -2.30
N VAL A 79 12.07 -10.50 -3.12
CA VAL A 79 10.74 -10.42 -3.77
C VAL A 79 10.54 -11.55 -4.78
N THR A 80 11.55 -11.85 -5.59
CA THR A 80 11.51 -12.96 -6.56
C THR A 80 11.37 -14.30 -5.85
N GLY A 81 12.05 -14.51 -4.73
CA GLY A 81 11.94 -15.73 -3.94
C GLY A 81 10.51 -15.97 -3.41
N ILE A 82 9.83 -14.91 -2.95
CA ILE A 82 8.42 -14.99 -2.56
C ILE A 82 7.56 -15.37 -3.77
N ARG A 83 7.74 -14.71 -4.92
CA ARG A 83 6.97 -14.98 -6.15
C ARG A 83 7.17 -16.41 -6.67
N SER A 84 8.41 -16.87 -6.78
CA SER A 84 8.72 -18.23 -7.22
C SER A 84 8.19 -19.29 -6.25
N SER A 85 8.14 -19.02 -4.94
CA SER A 85 7.50 -19.92 -3.97
C SER A 85 6.00 -20.13 -4.23
N GLN A 86 5.38 -19.20 -4.95
CA GLN A 86 3.97 -19.23 -5.37
C GLN A 86 3.81 -19.69 -6.84
N GLY A 87 4.91 -20.11 -7.49
CA GLY A 87 4.91 -20.59 -8.86
C GLY A 87 4.97 -19.51 -9.94
N ASP A 88 5.33 -18.26 -9.58
CA ASP A 88 5.50 -17.17 -10.55
C ASP A 88 6.97 -16.77 -10.71
N ASP A 89 7.54 -17.07 -11.89
CA ASP A 89 8.93 -16.75 -12.25
C ASP A 89 9.03 -15.54 -13.20
N ARG A 90 7.94 -14.81 -13.44
CA ARG A 90 7.98 -13.62 -14.30
C ARG A 90 8.76 -12.53 -13.58
N LEU A 91 9.50 -11.73 -14.35
CA LEU A 91 10.18 -10.53 -13.82
C LEU A 91 9.17 -9.55 -13.22
N LEU A 92 9.57 -8.86 -12.14
CA LEU A 92 8.72 -7.88 -11.45
C LEU A 92 8.20 -6.80 -12.41
N ILE A 93 9.05 -6.33 -13.33
CA ILE A 93 8.66 -5.33 -14.35
C ILE A 93 7.55 -5.81 -15.30
N ASN A 94 7.42 -7.13 -15.52
CA ASN A 94 6.39 -7.67 -16.41
C ASN A 94 5.07 -7.92 -15.68
N ALA A 95 5.11 -8.11 -14.36
CA ALA A 95 3.95 -8.35 -13.52
C ALA A 95 4.16 -7.71 -12.14
N PRO A 96 4.01 -6.37 -12.03
CA PRO A 96 4.33 -5.62 -10.81
C PRO A 96 3.26 -5.73 -9.71
N GLY A 97 2.09 -6.26 -10.05
CA GLY A 97 0.97 -6.45 -9.14
C GLY A 97 1.00 -7.80 -8.43
N HIS A 98 0.48 -7.84 -7.22
CA HIS A 98 0.37 -9.03 -6.38
C HIS A 98 -1.05 -9.07 -5.79
N CYS A 99 -1.94 -9.85 -6.40
CA CYS A 99 -3.29 -10.08 -5.90
C CYS A 99 -3.22 -11.14 -4.80
N LEU A 100 -3.78 -10.81 -3.63
CA LEU A 100 -3.73 -11.62 -2.42
C LEU A 100 -5.14 -11.97 -1.98
N THR A 101 -5.36 -13.22 -1.62
CA THR A 101 -6.58 -13.62 -0.89
C THR A 101 -6.42 -13.31 0.60
N PRO A 102 -7.51 -13.33 1.40
CA PRO A 102 -7.44 -13.15 2.84
C PRO A 102 -6.46 -14.11 3.55
N GLU A 103 -6.35 -15.35 3.08
CA GLU A 103 -5.46 -16.38 3.64
C GLU A 103 -3.98 -16.08 3.36
N GLU A 104 -3.70 -15.19 2.41
CA GLU A 104 -2.36 -14.81 1.97
C GLU A 104 -1.88 -13.52 2.63
N MET A 105 -2.58 -13.07 3.68
CA MET A 105 -2.27 -11.85 4.44
C MET A 105 -0.79 -11.74 4.81
N GLU A 106 -0.16 -12.80 5.33
CA GLU A 106 1.25 -12.75 5.76
C GLU A 106 2.22 -12.57 4.58
N ILE A 107 1.86 -13.04 3.37
CA ILE A 107 2.61 -12.73 2.15
C ILE A 107 2.48 -11.23 1.83
N GLY A 108 1.26 -10.69 1.96
CA GLY A 108 1.01 -9.26 1.80
C GLY A 108 1.78 -8.39 2.78
N VAL A 109 1.81 -8.79 4.06
CA VAL A 109 2.61 -8.13 5.11
C VAL A 109 4.09 -8.13 4.73
N ALA A 110 4.63 -9.27 4.31
CA ALA A 110 6.02 -9.39 3.91
C ALA A 110 6.34 -8.50 2.70
N LEU A 111 5.56 -8.58 1.61
CA LEU A 111 5.82 -7.82 0.39
C LEU A 111 5.75 -6.31 0.60
N PHE A 112 4.72 -5.83 1.29
CA PHE A 112 4.58 -4.40 1.54
C PHE A 112 5.68 -3.88 2.47
N SER A 113 5.99 -4.62 3.54
CA SER A 113 7.07 -4.25 4.48
C SER A 113 8.44 -4.27 3.79
N LEU A 114 8.71 -5.23 2.91
CA LEU A 114 9.94 -5.26 2.12
C LEU A 114 10.01 -4.05 1.19
N SER A 115 8.91 -3.69 0.51
CA SER A 115 8.90 -2.51 -0.37
C SER A 115 9.28 -1.23 0.38
N ALA A 116 8.77 -1.03 1.59
CA ALA A 116 9.13 0.13 2.40
C ALA A 116 10.55 0.03 2.97
N SER A 117 11.01 -1.18 3.33
CA SER A 117 12.39 -1.38 3.80
C SER A 117 13.44 -1.20 2.71
N PHE A 118 13.07 -1.40 1.44
CA PHE A 118 13.94 -1.24 0.28
C PHE A 118 13.81 0.13 -0.39
N GLU A 119 13.08 1.07 0.22
CA GLU A 119 12.85 2.41 -0.33
C GLU A 119 12.16 2.37 -1.71
N TRP A 120 11.34 1.34 -1.97
CA TRP A 120 10.54 1.22 -3.19
C TRP A 120 9.20 1.92 -3.03
N ASN A 121 8.56 2.28 -4.14
CA ASN A 121 7.20 2.80 -4.14
C ASN A 121 6.21 1.66 -4.33
N ALA A 122 5.19 1.59 -3.46
CA ALA A 122 4.17 0.56 -3.56
C ALA A 122 2.81 1.02 -3.07
N TYR A 123 1.77 0.73 -3.85
CA TYR A 123 0.39 0.83 -3.43
C TYR A 123 -0.11 -0.48 -2.87
N LEU A 124 -1.00 -0.41 -1.88
CA LEU A 124 -1.78 -1.50 -1.34
C LEU A 124 -3.24 -1.08 -1.36
N TYR A 125 -4.00 -1.72 -2.24
CA TYR A 125 -5.40 -1.45 -2.48
C TYR A 125 -6.28 -2.49 -1.81
N SER A 126 -7.46 -2.06 -1.34
CA SER A 126 -8.53 -2.98 -0.93
C SER A 126 -9.90 -2.43 -1.31
N PRO A 127 -10.82 -3.30 -1.78
CA PRO A 127 -12.21 -2.91 -2.00
C PRO A 127 -12.92 -2.57 -0.67
N VAL A 128 -12.47 -3.13 0.45
CA VAL A 128 -13.00 -2.79 1.77
C VAL A 128 -12.73 -1.33 2.06
N HIS A 129 -13.80 -0.58 2.33
CA HIS A 129 -13.75 0.87 2.57
C HIS A 129 -13.12 1.69 1.43
N ARG A 130 -12.98 1.08 0.24
CA ARG A 130 -12.23 1.64 -0.91
C ARG A 130 -10.88 2.21 -0.46
N SER A 131 -10.17 1.46 0.38
CA SER A 131 -8.97 1.96 1.02
C SER A 131 -7.72 1.75 0.16
N THR A 132 -6.81 2.72 0.23
CA THR A 132 -5.50 2.66 -0.43
C THR A 132 -4.46 3.13 0.56
N LEU A 133 -3.43 2.30 0.78
CA LEU A 133 -2.21 2.69 1.47
C LEU A 133 -1.09 2.77 0.44
N TYR A 134 -0.33 3.85 0.45
CA TYR A 134 0.81 4.03 -0.44
C TYR A 134 2.07 4.27 0.37
N ASN A 135 3.13 3.58 -0.01
CA ASN A 135 4.47 3.76 0.49
C ASN A 135 5.27 4.63 -0.48
N TRP A 136 5.71 5.80 0.00
CA TRP A 136 6.64 6.69 -0.68
C TRP A 136 8.05 6.44 -0.16
N GLU A 137 8.85 5.71 -0.94
CA GLU A 137 10.30 5.51 -0.75
C GLU A 137 10.70 5.09 0.68
N GLY A 138 9.82 4.40 1.42
CA GLY A 138 10.09 3.97 2.79
C GLY A 138 10.08 5.07 3.86
N GLU A 139 9.81 6.33 3.49
CA GLU A 139 9.84 7.47 4.41
C GLU A 139 8.44 7.90 4.88
N ILE A 140 7.49 7.95 3.93
CA ILE A 140 6.15 8.50 4.16
C ILE A 140 5.12 7.49 3.66
N PHE A 141 4.06 7.29 4.45
CA PHE A 141 2.85 6.61 4.02
C PHE A 141 1.71 7.60 3.81
N ASP A 142 0.97 7.35 2.73
CA ASP A 142 -0.29 8.01 2.45
C ASP A 142 -1.44 7.00 2.55
N PHE A 143 -2.53 7.40 3.19
CA PHE A 143 -3.72 6.58 3.33
C PHE A 143 -4.95 7.33 2.83
N TRP A 144 -5.71 6.68 1.96
CA TRP A 144 -7.00 7.18 1.47
C TRP A 144 -8.10 6.17 1.74
N THR A 145 -9.31 6.66 1.98
CA THR A 145 -10.52 5.84 2.12
C THR A 145 -11.78 6.68 1.95
N ASP A 146 -12.88 6.04 1.59
CA ASP A 146 -14.22 6.65 1.59
C ASP A 146 -14.97 6.40 2.92
N SER A 147 -14.33 5.74 3.89
CA SER A 147 -14.96 5.36 5.15
C SER A 147 -14.38 6.12 6.33
N GLU A 148 -15.25 6.88 7.01
CA GLU A 148 -14.90 7.51 8.29
C GLU A 148 -14.45 6.46 9.33
N THR A 149 -15.07 5.28 9.34
CA THR A 149 -14.67 4.18 10.23
C THR A 149 -13.24 3.71 9.96
N ALA A 150 -12.86 3.52 8.70
CA ALA A 150 -11.49 3.13 8.34
C ALA A 150 -10.50 4.25 8.69
N PHE A 151 -10.87 5.51 8.46
CA PHE A 151 -10.07 6.67 8.83
C PHE A 151 -9.82 6.76 10.34
N THR A 152 -10.87 6.61 11.17
CA THR A 152 -10.73 6.59 12.64
C THR A 152 -9.88 5.41 13.11
N LYS A 153 -10.08 4.22 12.54
CA LYS A 153 -9.22 3.06 12.84
C LYS A 153 -7.76 3.31 12.48
N MET A 154 -7.50 3.96 11.34
CA MET A 154 -6.14 4.31 10.94
C MET A 154 -5.51 5.25 11.98
N LYS A 155 -6.22 6.30 12.42
CA LYS A 155 -5.74 7.19 13.50
C LYS A 155 -5.37 6.41 14.77
N LEU A 156 -6.20 5.45 15.19
CA LEU A 156 -5.90 4.62 16.36
C LEU A 156 -4.66 3.74 16.15
N ILE A 157 -4.43 3.23 14.94
CA ILE A 157 -3.19 2.54 14.59
C ILE A 157 -2.01 3.51 14.70
N LEU A 158 -2.10 4.72 14.13
CA LEU A 158 -1.03 5.72 14.22
C LEU A 158 -0.67 6.06 15.67
N GLU A 159 -1.67 6.28 16.52
CA GLU A 159 -1.48 6.54 17.95
C GLU A 159 -0.74 5.38 18.64
N ARG A 160 -1.13 4.14 18.35
CA ARG A 160 -0.50 2.94 18.94
C ARG A 160 0.98 2.81 18.58
N PHE A 161 1.34 3.20 17.36
CA PHE A 161 2.71 3.14 16.86
C PHE A 161 3.50 4.44 17.09
N GLU A 162 2.89 5.45 17.73
CA GLU A 162 3.46 6.78 17.96
C GLU A 162 3.93 7.44 16.65
N LEU A 163 3.18 7.26 15.56
CA LEU A 163 3.54 7.77 14.24
C LEU A 163 3.00 9.20 14.05
N PRO A 164 3.87 10.19 13.83
CA PRO A 164 3.42 11.54 13.56
C PRO A 164 2.84 11.67 12.15
N GLU A 165 1.76 12.43 12.02
CA GLU A 165 1.29 12.92 10.73
C GLU A 165 2.29 13.95 10.16
N THR A 166 2.53 13.92 8.86
CA THR A 166 3.44 14.87 8.18
C THR A 166 2.77 16.22 7.94
N LEU A 167 1.44 16.24 7.90
CA LEU A 167 0.57 17.40 7.80
C LEU A 167 -0.53 17.22 8.84
N GLU A 168 -0.66 18.13 9.81
CA GLU A 168 -1.83 18.14 10.70
C GLU A 168 -3.10 18.18 9.82
N GLY A 169 -3.95 17.15 9.93
CA GLY A 169 -5.02 16.86 8.98
C GLY A 169 -5.80 18.07 8.46
N HIS A 170 -5.67 18.35 7.16
CA HIS A 170 -6.48 19.33 6.46
C HIS A 170 -7.33 18.65 5.40
N SER A 171 -8.61 19.01 5.37
CA SER A 171 -9.55 18.67 4.30
C SER A 171 -8.90 18.90 2.92
N LEU A 172 -9.05 17.93 2.00
CA LEU A 172 -8.47 17.89 0.65
C LEU A 172 -8.78 19.12 -0.23
N SER A 173 -9.67 20.01 0.20
CA SER A 173 -9.99 21.28 -0.47
C SER A 173 -8.84 22.29 -0.55
N GLN A 174 -7.70 22.07 0.12
CA GLN A 174 -6.59 23.02 0.18
C GLN A 174 -5.27 22.54 -0.46
N ILE A 175 -5.17 21.30 -0.95
CA ILE A 175 -3.89 20.71 -1.42
C ILE A 175 -3.54 21.08 -2.87
N HIS A 176 -4.51 21.56 -3.67
CA HIS A 176 -4.32 21.92 -5.08
C HIS A 176 -3.41 23.15 -5.33
N GLY A 177 -2.79 23.75 -4.31
CA GLY A 177 -2.02 24.99 -4.43
C GLY A 177 -0.49 24.87 -4.46
N ARG A 178 0.12 23.69 -4.25
CA ARG A 178 1.58 23.64 -3.99
C ARG A 178 2.33 22.44 -4.59
N ARG A 179 2.11 22.06 -5.85
CA ARG A 179 3.12 21.28 -6.58
C ARG A 179 3.15 21.74 -8.04
N LYS A 180 4.16 22.56 -8.37
CA LYS A 180 4.68 22.78 -9.73
C LYS A 180 5.92 21.94 -9.89
#